data_AF-A0A7Y2ZJM9-F1
#
_entry.id   AF-A0A7Y2ZJM9-F1
#
_cell.length_a   1.000
_cell.length_b   1.000
_cell.length_c   1.000
_cell.angle_alpha   90.00
_cell.angle_beta   90.00
_cell.angle_gamma   90.00
#
_symmetry.space_group_name_H-M   'P 1'
#
loop_
_entity.id
_entity.type
_entity.pdbx_description
1 polymer ?
#
loop_
_entity_poly.entity_id
_entity_poly.type
_entity_poly.pdbx_seq_one_letter_code
_entity_poly.pdbx_strand_id
1 'polypeptide(L)'
;AAGWPDNAVTPLVQGQCLEAAGRLTEAVDIYSSYLRVYPDAPGAGVVAVLPGRVAGGEEDRHAALARGLAQMVISDLSLLGRLRLVERIELDALLAELERAAAGRLDPATAPRVGRLVRAESVIQNLLVIDDGSVRIETLVTRGPDSNATIETASGSLSRLLEMEKDLALMLADRLAGPLTPAEERAILENGPESMAAFLDWADGLLLEDRGDFAGAAQAYRRAARIDVGFDDATDRSRAAAAAVSVIGRSPSEVIALGSQAERAALSVSGDATRSALAASAFEVAPLGPELALGGMGGVGGALTPGALQTTPALPLDVVLRILVRIPR
;
A
#
# COMPACT_ATOMS: atom_id res chain seq x y z
N ALA A 1 -19.75 -5.09 -22.60
CA ALA A 1 -18.41 -4.69 -23.07
C ALA A 1 -18.31 -3.18 -22.97
N ALA A 2 -17.80 -2.66 -21.85
CA ALA A 2 -17.49 -1.24 -21.75
C ALA A 2 -16.23 -1.00 -22.58
N GLY A 3 -16.41 -0.55 -23.82
CA GLY A 3 -15.31 -0.16 -24.69
C GLY A 3 -14.59 1.03 -24.06
N TRP A 4 -13.26 1.01 -24.12
CA TRP A 4 -12.45 2.19 -23.86
C TRP A 4 -12.99 3.35 -24.71
N PRO A 5 -13.11 4.59 -24.20
CA PRO A 5 -13.51 5.71 -25.03
C PRO A 5 -12.54 5.80 -26.21
N ASP A 6 -13.05 6.20 -27.39
CA ASP A 6 -12.41 6.06 -28.72
C ASP A 6 -11.01 6.73 -28.85
N ASN A 7 -10.47 7.34 -27.79
CA ASN A 7 -9.19 8.01 -27.73
C ASN A 7 -8.35 7.68 -26.48
N ALA A 8 -8.67 6.66 -25.69
CA ALA A 8 -7.89 6.29 -24.50
C ALA A 8 -6.50 5.72 -24.82
N VAL A 9 -6.40 5.02 -25.95
CA VAL A 9 -5.19 4.29 -26.36
C VAL A 9 -4.03 5.24 -26.62
N THR A 10 -4.29 6.41 -27.20
CA THR A 10 -3.25 7.39 -27.54
C THR A 10 -2.52 7.95 -26.32
N PRO A 11 -3.18 8.52 -25.30
CA PRO A 11 -2.51 8.99 -24.08
C PRO A 11 -1.90 7.85 -23.27
N LEU A 12 -2.48 6.65 -23.27
CA LEU A 12 -1.88 5.47 -22.64
C LEU A 12 -0.56 5.06 -23.28
N VAL A 13 -0.54 4.88 -24.60
CA VAL A 13 0.68 4.52 -25.34
C VAL A 13 1.72 5.62 -25.23
N GLN A 14 1.31 6.89 -25.35
CA GLN A 14 2.23 8.02 -25.24
C GLN A 14 2.81 8.16 -23.83
N GLY A 15 2.00 7.97 -22.79
CA GLY A 15 2.45 7.95 -21.41
C GLY A 15 3.43 6.80 -21.13
N GLN A 16 3.12 5.58 -21.58
CA GLN A 16 4.02 4.42 -21.43
C GLN A 16 5.36 4.61 -22.14
N CYS A 17 5.36 5.24 -23.33
CA CYS A 17 6.60 5.60 -24.01
C CYS A 17 7.41 6.65 -23.23
N LEU A 18 6.76 7.62 -22.60
CA LEU A 18 7.42 8.64 -21.76
C LEU A 18 7.99 8.04 -20.47
N GLU A 19 7.28 7.11 -19.85
CA GLU A 19 7.77 6.34 -18.70
C GLU A 19 9.01 5.51 -19.05
N ALA A 20 8.96 4.76 -20.15
CA ALA A 20 10.10 3.99 -20.64
C ALA A 20 11.32 4.89 -20.96
N ALA A 21 11.07 6.15 -21.30
CA ALA A 21 12.10 7.17 -21.54
C ALA A 21 12.53 7.94 -20.27
N GLY A 22 11.98 7.63 -19.09
CA GLY A 22 12.28 8.31 -17.83
C GLY A 22 11.68 9.73 -17.70
N ARG A 23 10.80 10.13 -18.61
CA ARG A 23 10.16 11.46 -18.67
C ARG A 23 8.85 11.47 -17.86
N LEU A 24 8.97 11.15 -16.58
CA LEU A 24 7.83 10.87 -15.70
C LEU A 24 6.87 12.06 -15.54
N THR A 25 7.39 13.29 -15.45
CA THR A 25 6.54 14.49 -15.32
C THR A 25 5.62 14.67 -16.51
N GLU A 26 6.12 14.46 -17.73
CA GLU A 26 5.32 14.59 -18.95
C GLU A 26 4.31 13.45 -19.11
N ALA A 27 4.67 12.24 -18.67
CA ALA A 27 3.72 11.13 -18.61
C ALA A 27 2.54 11.47 -17.68
N VAL A 28 2.82 12.02 -16.50
CA VAL A 28 1.81 12.48 -15.54
C VAL A 28 0.93 13.58 -16.13
N ASP A 29 1.49 14.54 -16.87
CA ASP A 29 0.71 15.59 -17.53
C ASP A 29 -0.23 15.02 -18.61
N ILE A 30 0.22 14.03 -19.37
CA ILE A 30 -0.61 13.34 -20.37
C ILE A 30 -1.75 12.57 -19.71
N TYR A 31 -1.48 11.77 -18.68
CA TYR A 31 -2.53 11.03 -18.00
C TYR A 31 -3.52 11.97 -17.29
N SER A 32 -3.02 13.01 -16.62
CA SER A 32 -3.88 13.94 -15.89
C SER A 32 -4.72 14.82 -16.83
N SER A 33 -4.19 15.22 -17.99
CA SER A 33 -4.97 15.92 -19.01
C SER A 33 -6.06 15.02 -19.62
N TYR A 34 -5.74 13.75 -19.87
CA TYR A 34 -6.71 12.76 -20.33
C TYR A 34 -7.82 12.52 -19.30
N LEU A 35 -7.47 12.30 -18.03
CA LEU A 35 -8.43 12.13 -16.93
C LEU A 35 -9.32 13.35 -16.68
N ARG A 36 -8.83 14.57 -16.95
CA ARG A 36 -9.68 15.78 -16.88
C ARG A 36 -10.81 15.77 -17.90
N VAL A 37 -10.57 15.17 -19.06
CA VAL A 37 -11.56 15.07 -20.16
C VAL A 37 -12.41 13.81 -20.02
N TYR A 38 -11.83 12.74 -19.48
CA TYR A 38 -12.48 11.45 -19.25
C TYR A 38 -12.34 11.03 -17.78
N PRO A 39 -13.07 11.70 -16.87
CA PRO A 39 -13.03 11.40 -15.42
C PRO A 39 -13.68 10.05 -15.06
N ASP A 40 -14.20 9.32 -16.06
CA ASP A 40 -14.74 7.98 -15.94
C ASP A 40 -13.87 6.93 -16.64
N ALA A 41 -12.69 7.31 -17.14
CA ALA A 41 -11.80 6.38 -17.83
C ALA A 41 -11.26 5.31 -16.85
N PRO A 42 -11.41 4.01 -17.16
CA PRO A 42 -10.97 2.95 -16.26
C PRO A 42 -9.47 3.04 -15.94
N GLY A 43 -9.12 2.91 -14.65
CA GLY A 43 -7.74 2.61 -14.23
C GLY A 43 -6.75 3.77 -14.21
N ALA A 44 -7.18 5.02 -14.04
CA ALA A 44 -6.25 6.14 -13.81
C ALA A 44 -6.69 7.13 -12.69
N GLY A 45 -7.86 6.89 -12.10
CA GLY A 45 -8.42 7.72 -11.02
C GLY A 45 -7.74 7.54 -9.66
N VAL A 46 -7.70 8.63 -8.89
CA VAL A 46 -7.37 8.58 -7.47
C VAL A 46 -8.59 8.07 -6.71
N VAL A 47 -8.41 7.04 -5.88
CA VAL A 47 -9.48 6.41 -5.11
C VAL A 47 -9.22 6.62 -3.63
N ALA A 48 -10.19 7.20 -2.92
CA ALA A 48 -10.18 7.30 -1.47
C ALA A 48 -11.17 6.29 -0.88
N VAL A 49 -10.71 5.48 0.07
CA VAL A 49 -11.58 4.57 0.83
C VAL A 49 -11.71 5.15 2.23
N LEU A 50 -12.90 5.66 2.57
CA LEU A 50 -13.14 6.23 3.89
C LEU A 50 -13.11 5.13 4.96
N PRO A 51 -12.82 5.47 6.22
CA PRO A 51 -13.00 4.54 7.32
C PRO A 51 -14.42 3.97 7.31
N GLY A 52 -14.53 2.64 7.42
CA GLY A 52 -15.84 1.99 7.50
C GLY A 52 -16.58 2.44 8.76
N ARG A 53 -17.91 2.49 8.68
CA ARG A 53 -18.79 2.81 9.81
C ARG A 53 -19.61 1.61 10.21
N VAL A 54 -20.13 1.61 11.43
CA VAL A 54 -21.04 0.56 11.92
C VAL A 54 -22.38 1.18 12.32
N ALA A 55 -23.47 0.62 11.84
CA ALA A 55 -24.81 1.06 12.19
C ALA A 55 -25.14 0.75 13.66
N GLY A 56 -26.01 1.56 14.27
CA GLY A 56 -26.58 1.27 15.61
C GLY A 56 -25.81 1.86 16.80
N GLY A 57 -24.78 2.68 16.59
CA GLY A 57 -24.10 3.40 17.68
C GLY A 57 -23.15 2.54 18.52
N GLU A 58 -22.93 1.28 18.16
CA GLU A 58 -21.87 0.42 18.70
C GLU A 58 -20.53 0.65 17.99
N GLU A 59 -20.27 1.90 17.56
CA GLU A 59 -19.10 2.25 16.75
C GLU A 59 -17.83 1.87 17.50
N ASP A 60 -17.74 2.10 18.82
CA ASP A 60 -16.58 1.70 19.61
C ASP A 60 -16.34 0.17 19.67
N ARG A 61 -17.40 -0.63 19.65
CA ARG A 61 -17.31 -2.10 19.80
C ARG A 61 -16.83 -2.78 18.52
N HIS A 62 -17.19 -2.22 17.38
CA HIS A 62 -16.91 -2.79 16.06
C HIS A 62 -16.05 -1.85 15.18
N ALA A 63 -15.49 -0.78 15.75
CA ALA A 63 -14.63 0.17 15.06
C ALA A 63 -13.44 -0.53 14.42
N ALA A 64 -12.78 -1.42 15.16
CA ALA A 64 -11.68 -2.23 14.63
C ALA A 64 -12.14 -3.02 13.40
N LEU A 65 -13.27 -3.71 13.47
CA LEU A 65 -13.82 -4.49 12.36
C LEU A 65 -14.02 -3.63 11.09
N ALA A 66 -14.72 -2.50 11.21
CA ALA A 66 -14.99 -1.62 10.07
C ALA A 66 -13.70 -0.97 9.52
N ARG A 67 -12.75 -0.69 10.41
CA ARG A 67 -11.41 -0.18 10.07
C ARG A 67 -10.59 -1.21 9.29
N GLY A 68 -10.56 -2.45 9.77
CA GLY A 68 -9.89 -3.57 9.14
C GLY A 68 -10.43 -3.84 7.74
N LEU A 69 -11.76 -3.81 7.56
CA LEU A 69 -12.38 -3.99 6.25
C LEU A 69 -11.99 -2.90 5.26
N ALA A 70 -12.00 -1.63 5.69
CA ALA A 70 -11.53 -0.54 4.82
C ALA A 70 -10.06 -0.74 4.41
N GLN A 71 -9.21 -1.17 5.34
CA GLN A 71 -7.81 -1.46 5.05
C GLN A 71 -7.62 -2.67 4.12
N MET A 72 -8.44 -3.72 4.23
CA MET A 72 -8.43 -4.86 3.30
C MET A 72 -8.78 -4.40 1.88
N VAL A 73 -9.88 -3.64 1.72
CA VAL A 73 -10.26 -3.07 0.42
C VAL A 73 -9.15 -2.20 -0.16
N ILE A 74 -8.49 -1.36 0.65
CA ILE A 74 -7.34 -0.57 0.20
C ILE A 74 -6.20 -1.48 -0.28
N SER A 75 -5.87 -2.51 0.51
CA SER A 75 -4.81 -3.47 0.20
C SER A 75 -5.09 -4.21 -1.12
N ASP A 76 -6.30 -4.75 -1.28
CA ASP A 76 -6.70 -5.48 -2.48
C ASP A 76 -6.71 -4.60 -3.73
N LEU A 77 -7.27 -3.39 -3.64
CA LEU A 77 -7.29 -2.45 -4.76
C LEU A 77 -5.88 -1.96 -5.13
N SER A 78 -4.94 -1.94 -4.18
CA SER A 78 -3.55 -1.55 -4.44
C SER A 78 -2.81 -2.56 -5.34
N LEU A 79 -3.21 -3.83 -5.31
CA LEU A 79 -2.60 -4.90 -6.11
C LEU A 79 -2.79 -4.74 -7.62
N LEU A 80 -3.79 -3.95 -8.03
CA LEU A 80 -4.04 -3.64 -9.44
C LEU A 80 -2.90 -2.82 -10.06
N GLY A 81 -2.14 -2.07 -9.26
CA GLY A 81 -1.04 -1.20 -9.71
C GLY A 81 -1.44 -0.01 -10.60
N ARG A 82 -2.65 -0.02 -11.16
CA ARG A 82 -3.21 1.04 -12.01
C ARG A 82 -4.14 2.01 -11.26
N LEU A 83 -4.51 1.71 -10.02
CA LEU A 83 -5.25 2.65 -9.16
C LEU A 83 -4.28 3.41 -8.24
N ARG A 84 -4.54 4.70 -8.04
CA ARG A 84 -3.83 5.49 -7.02
C ARG A 84 -4.70 5.61 -5.78
N LEU A 85 -4.33 4.91 -4.72
CA LEU A 85 -5.09 4.90 -3.47
C LEU A 85 -4.59 6.04 -2.57
N VAL A 86 -5.52 6.78 -1.96
CA VAL A 86 -5.18 7.74 -0.90
C VAL A 86 -4.75 6.98 0.35
N GLU A 87 -3.66 7.41 0.97
CA GLU A 87 -3.17 6.77 2.19
C GLU A 87 -4.16 6.95 3.35
N ARG A 88 -4.38 5.86 4.11
CA ARG A 88 -5.32 5.83 5.23
C ARG A 88 -5.02 6.95 6.25
N ILE A 89 -3.78 7.03 6.69
CA ILE A 89 -3.33 8.00 7.72
C ILE A 89 -3.56 9.45 7.28
N GLU A 90 -3.31 9.77 6.02
CA GLU A 90 -3.57 11.11 5.48
C GLU A 90 -5.07 11.44 5.49
N LEU A 91 -5.89 10.46 5.13
CA LEU A 91 -7.34 10.59 5.10
C LEU A 91 -7.92 10.79 6.51
N ASP A 92 -7.42 10.08 7.52
CA ASP A 92 -7.88 10.25 8.90
C ASP A 92 -7.47 11.59 9.49
N ALA A 93 -6.23 12.03 9.25
CA ALA A 93 -5.76 13.34 9.70
C ALA A 93 -6.64 14.46 9.11
N LEU A 94 -7.00 14.33 7.84
CA LEU A 94 -7.93 15.24 7.19
C LEU A 94 -9.33 15.18 7.80
N LEU A 95 -9.90 13.99 7.99
CA LEU A 95 -11.23 13.81 8.57
C LEU A 95 -11.30 14.38 10.00
N ALA A 96 -10.29 14.12 10.82
CA ALA A 96 -10.19 14.66 12.17
C ALA A 96 -10.09 16.19 12.19
N GLU A 97 -9.41 16.80 11.21
CA GLU A 97 -9.41 18.26 11.03
C GLU A 97 -10.80 18.79 10.64
N LEU A 98 -11.48 18.11 9.71
CA LEU A 98 -12.84 18.48 9.31
C LEU A 98 -13.85 18.36 10.45
N GLU A 99 -13.75 17.33 11.29
CA GLU A 99 -14.56 17.14 12.50
C GLU A 99 -14.38 18.29 13.48
N ARG A 100 -13.12 18.66 13.73
CA ARG A 100 -12.77 19.78 14.61
C ARG A 100 -13.28 21.10 14.03
N ALA A 101 -13.12 21.33 12.72
CA ALA A 101 -13.59 22.52 12.04
C ALA A 101 -15.13 22.61 11.98
N ALA A 102 -15.83 21.49 11.88
CA ALA A 102 -17.30 21.42 11.81
C ALA A 102 -17.99 21.36 13.19
N ALA A 103 -17.25 21.61 14.29
CA ALA A 103 -17.75 21.53 15.67
C ALA A 103 -18.43 20.18 15.98
N GLY A 104 -17.89 19.08 15.46
CA GLY A 104 -18.39 17.73 15.72
C GLY A 104 -19.62 17.30 14.92
N ARG A 105 -19.93 17.96 13.79
CA ARG A 105 -21.04 17.56 12.89
C ARG A 105 -20.53 17.31 11.48
N LEU A 106 -20.22 16.07 11.11
CA LEU A 106 -20.14 15.68 9.70
C LEU A 106 -21.47 15.07 9.23
N ASP A 107 -21.92 15.56 8.08
CA ASP A 107 -23.11 15.14 7.34
C ASP A 107 -22.73 14.06 6.31
N PRO A 108 -23.56 13.05 5.99
CA PRO A 108 -23.37 12.14 4.84
C PRO A 108 -23.03 12.81 3.48
N ALA A 109 -23.23 14.12 3.28
CA ALA A 109 -22.65 14.90 2.17
C ALA A 109 -21.10 15.03 2.20
N THR A 110 -20.42 14.33 3.11
CA THR A 110 -18.98 14.39 3.35
C THR A 110 -18.14 13.79 2.23
N ALA A 111 -18.54 12.67 1.61
CA ALA A 111 -17.69 12.02 0.60
C ALA A 111 -17.35 12.89 -0.60
N PRO A 112 -18.29 13.59 -1.27
CA PRO A 112 -17.94 14.54 -2.33
C PRO A 112 -17.03 15.68 -1.87
N ARG A 113 -17.10 16.08 -0.59
CA ARG A 113 -16.23 17.11 -0.02
C ARG A 113 -14.83 16.57 0.28
N VAL A 114 -14.74 15.38 0.88
CA VAL A 114 -13.48 14.69 1.15
C VAL A 114 -12.76 14.37 -0.15
N GLY A 115 -13.47 13.82 -1.14
CA GLY A 115 -12.94 13.55 -2.47
C GLY A 115 -12.32 14.79 -3.12
N ARG A 116 -12.98 15.95 -3.03
CA ARG A 116 -12.40 17.23 -3.50
C ARG A 116 -11.12 17.63 -2.76
N LEU A 117 -11.08 17.42 -1.44
CA LEU A 117 -9.94 17.80 -0.61
C LEU A 117 -8.72 16.92 -0.88
N VAL A 118 -8.91 15.60 -1.01
CA VAL A 118 -7.83 14.65 -1.34
C VAL A 118 -7.63 14.48 -2.85
N ARG A 119 -8.38 15.24 -3.67
CA ARG A 119 -8.42 15.11 -5.14
C ARG A 119 -8.69 13.67 -5.60
N ALA A 120 -9.48 12.93 -4.84
CA ALA A 120 -9.98 11.62 -5.24
C ALA A 120 -11.10 11.78 -6.26
N GLU A 121 -10.96 11.04 -7.34
CA GLU A 121 -11.96 10.90 -8.38
C GLU A 121 -13.08 9.98 -7.91
N SER A 122 -12.75 8.92 -7.17
CA SER A 122 -13.74 8.02 -6.57
C SER A 122 -13.57 7.97 -5.06
N VAL A 123 -14.69 8.02 -4.33
CA VAL A 123 -14.74 7.85 -2.88
C VAL A 123 -15.61 6.65 -2.56
N ILE A 124 -15.05 5.70 -1.80
CA ILE A 124 -15.72 4.49 -1.33
C ILE A 124 -16.03 4.69 0.15
N GLN A 125 -17.26 4.39 0.55
CA GLN A 125 -17.71 4.39 1.93
C GLN A 125 -18.38 3.07 2.25
N ASN A 126 -17.93 2.42 3.32
CA ASN A 126 -18.49 1.15 3.78
C ASN A 126 -19.31 1.40 5.05
N LEU A 127 -20.54 0.91 5.08
CA LEU A 127 -21.39 0.84 6.26
C LEU A 127 -21.68 -0.62 6.59
N LEU A 128 -21.27 -1.04 7.78
CA LEU A 128 -21.56 -2.36 8.31
C LEU A 128 -22.83 -2.32 9.14
N VAL A 129 -23.74 -3.25 8.87
CA VAL A 129 -24.91 -3.53 9.69
C VAL A 129 -24.77 -4.95 10.21
N ILE A 130 -24.57 -5.07 11.53
CA ILE A 130 -24.36 -6.34 12.21
C ILE A 130 -25.61 -6.62 13.04
N ASP A 131 -26.18 -7.80 12.86
CA ASP A 131 -27.36 -8.24 13.62
C ASP A 131 -27.28 -9.75 13.88
N ASP A 132 -27.33 -10.14 15.14
CA ASP A 132 -27.37 -11.53 15.63
C ASP A 132 -26.62 -12.57 14.76
N GLY A 133 -25.30 -12.39 14.59
CA GLY A 133 -24.43 -13.30 13.83
C GLY A 133 -24.45 -13.13 12.30
N SER A 134 -25.32 -12.27 11.78
CA SER A 134 -25.32 -11.82 10.38
C SER A 134 -24.62 -10.48 10.23
N VAL A 135 -24.08 -10.25 9.03
CA VAL A 135 -23.45 -9.00 8.64
C VAL A 135 -23.90 -8.59 7.25
N ARG A 136 -24.12 -7.30 7.08
CA ARG A 136 -24.42 -6.68 5.80
C ARG A 136 -23.49 -5.49 5.58
N ILE A 137 -22.81 -5.49 4.44
CA ILE A 137 -21.91 -4.44 4.01
C ILE A 137 -22.64 -3.63 2.95
N GLU A 138 -22.96 -2.37 3.25
CA GLU A 138 -23.41 -1.39 2.28
C GLU A 138 -22.20 -0.58 1.81
N THR A 139 -21.91 -0.60 0.50
CA THR A 139 -20.79 0.15 -0.07
C THR A 139 -21.31 1.24 -0.99
N LEU A 140 -21.10 2.49 -0.59
CA LEU A 140 -21.44 3.66 -1.38
C LEU A 140 -20.20 4.12 -2.16
N VAL A 141 -20.28 4.05 -3.48
CA VAL A 141 -19.25 4.54 -4.39
C VAL A 141 -19.72 5.84 -5.03
N THR A 142 -18.96 6.92 -4.82
CA THR A 142 -19.23 8.24 -5.40
C THR A 142 -18.09 8.62 -6.33
N ARG A 143 -18.37 9.12 -7.54
CA ARG A 143 -17.37 9.51 -8.53
C ARG A 143 -17.41 11.00 -8.87
N GLY A 144 -16.51 11.79 -8.31
CA GLY A 144 -16.48 13.22 -8.54
C GLY A 144 -17.70 13.97 -7.95
N PRO A 145 -17.78 15.29 -8.15
CA PRO A 145 -18.73 16.15 -7.44
C PRO A 145 -20.19 16.03 -7.90
N ASP A 146 -20.43 15.56 -9.13
CA ASP A 146 -21.76 15.57 -9.77
C ASP A 146 -22.30 14.16 -10.12
N SER A 147 -21.60 13.07 -9.74
CA SER A 147 -22.06 11.72 -10.09
C SER A 147 -23.20 11.22 -9.20
N ASN A 148 -24.04 10.38 -9.80
CA ASN A 148 -24.90 9.48 -9.05
C ASN A 148 -24.05 8.51 -8.23
N ALA A 149 -24.23 8.54 -6.91
CA ALA A 149 -23.62 7.56 -6.05
C ALA A 149 -24.28 6.19 -6.26
N THR A 150 -23.48 5.14 -6.34
CA THR A 150 -23.97 3.76 -6.47
C THR A 150 -23.87 3.07 -5.12
N ILE A 151 -24.92 2.34 -4.73
CA ILE A 151 -24.93 1.54 -3.52
C ILE A 151 -24.86 0.08 -3.91
N GLU A 152 -23.87 -0.60 -3.37
CA GLU A 152 -23.74 -2.05 -3.42
C GLU A 152 -24.04 -2.63 -2.06
N THR A 153 -24.60 -3.84 -2.03
CA THR A 153 -24.92 -4.49 -0.77
C THR A 153 -24.54 -5.97 -0.83
N ALA A 154 -23.73 -6.40 0.12
CA ALA A 154 -23.42 -7.80 0.35
C ALA A 154 -23.96 -8.20 1.73
N SER A 155 -24.64 -9.33 1.85
CA SER A 155 -25.18 -9.84 3.12
C SER A 155 -24.80 -11.31 3.32
N GLY A 156 -24.48 -11.68 4.54
CA GLY A 156 -24.11 -13.06 4.87
C GLY A 156 -23.94 -13.27 6.38
N SER A 157 -23.40 -14.43 6.77
CA SER A 157 -22.99 -14.66 8.15
C SER A 157 -21.67 -13.95 8.45
N LEU A 158 -21.48 -13.51 9.69
CA LEU A 158 -20.22 -12.87 10.10
C LEU A 158 -18.99 -13.77 9.85
N SER A 159 -19.16 -15.09 9.92
CA SER A 159 -18.11 -16.07 9.60
C SER A 159 -17.63 -16.01 8.14
N ARG A 160 -18.44 -15.50 7.22
CA ARG A 160 -18.09 -15.35 5.79
C ARG A 160 -17.63 -13.94 5.44
N LEU A 161 -17.42 -13.08 6.43
CA LEU A 161 -17.09 -11.68 6.19
C LEU A 161 -15.83 -11.49 5.32
N LEU A 162 -14.80 -12.33 5.49
CA LEU A 162 -13.59 -12.24 4.68
C LEU A 162 -13.86 -12.62 3.21
N GLU A 163 -14.66 -13.66 2.96
CA GLU A 163 -15.08 -14.03 1.60
C GLU A 163 -15.94 -12.92 0.97
N MET A 164 -16.88 -12.35 1.74
CA MET A 164 -17.72 -11.24 1.28
C MET A 164 -16.89 -9.99 0.95
N GLU A 165 -15.81 -9.76 1.71
CA GLU A 165 -14.86 -8.68 1.43
C GLU A 165 -14.14 -8.92 0.09
N LYS A 166 -13.76 -10.15 -0.25
CA LYS A 166 -13.18 -10.49 -1.56
C LYS A 166 -14.13 -10.29 -2.71
N ASP A 167 -15.38 -10.72 -2.56
CA ASP A 167 -16.42 -10.47 -3.57
C ASP A 167 -16.61 -8.96 -3.80
N LEU A 168 -16.59 -8.17 -2.71
CA LEU A 168 -16.65 -6.73 -2.76
C LEU A 168 -15.41 -6.12 -3.45
N ALA A 169 -14.20 -6.56 -3.10
CA ALA A 169 -12.96 -6.07 -3.67
C ALA A 169 -12.89 -6.33 -5.19
N LEU A 170 -13.24 -7.52 -5.66
CA LEU A 170 -13.30 -7.86 -7.08
C LEU A 170 -14.32 -7.00 -7.84
N MET A 171 -15.51 -6.80 -7.27
CA MET A 171 -16.54 -5.96 -7.87
C MET A 171 -16.11 -4.49 -7.94
N LEU A 172 -15.50 -3.96 -6.88
CA LEU A 172 -14.96 -2.59 -6.87
C LEU A 172 -13.81 -2.45 -7.87
N ALA A 173 -12.93 -3.44 -7.95
CA ALA A 173 -11.81 -3.45 -8.87
C ALA A 173 -12.28 -3.42 -10.34
N ASP A 174 -13.25 -4.26 -10.72
CA ASP A 174 -13.86 -4.23 -12.05
C ASP A 174 -14.49 -2.87 -12.36
N ARG A 175 -15.23 -2.31 -11.40
CA ARG A 175 -15.91 -1.01 -11.57
C ARG A 175 -14.95 0.17 -11.72
N LEU A 176 -13.88 0.20 -10.94
CA LEU A 176 -12.97 1.34 -10.84
C LEU A 176 -11.83 1.24 -11.86
N ALA A 177 -11.38 0.03 -12.17
CA ALA A 177 -10.19 -0.22 -12.97
C ALA A 177 -10.48 -0.96 -14.27
N GLY A 178 -11.74 -1.35 -14.53
CA GLY A 178 -12.13 -2.17 -15.68
C GLY A 178 -11.82 -3.66 -15.48
N PRO A 179 -12.04 -4.48 -16.53
CA PRO A 179 -11.91 -5.94 -16.44
C PRO A 179 -10.59 -6.41 -15.84
N LEU A 180 -10.67 -7.35 -14.91
CA LEU A 180 -9.52 -7.93 -14.23
C LEU A 180 -8.83 -8.98 -15.10
N THR A 181 -7.50 -9.02 -15.03
CA THR A 181 -6.74 -10.16 -15.53
C THR A 181 -6.82 -11.34 -14.55
N PRO A 182 -6.62 -12.59 -15.01
CA PRO A 182 -6.56 -13.74 -14.10
C PRO A 182 -5.42 -13.68 -13.08
N ALA A 183 -4.43 -12.82 -13.28
CA ALA A 183 -3.35 -12.59 -12.30
C ALA A 183 -3.80 -11.63 -11.20
N GLU A 184 -4.48 -10.55 -11.58
CA GLU A 184 -5.04 -9.56 -10.63
C GLU A 184 -6.13 -10.16 -9.76
N GLU A 185 -7.05 -10.92 -10.36
CA GLU A 185 -8.12 -11.61 -9.63
C GLU A 185 -7.54 -12.56 -8.57
N ARG A 186 -6.54 -13.37 -8.96
CA ARG A 186 -5.86 -14.26 -8.03
C ARG A 186 -5.16 -13.50 -6.91
N ALA A 187 -4.44 -12.42 -7.25
CA ALA A 187 -3.74 -11.60 -6.26
C ALA A 187 -4.71 -11.03 -5.21
N ILE A 188 -5.88 -10.54 -5.63
CA ILE A 188 -6.92 -10.05 -4.71
C ILE A 188 -7.43 -11.18 -3.81
N LEU A 189 -7.74 -12.34 -4.41
CA LEU A 189 -8.28 -13.50 -3.68
C LEU A 189 -7.29 -14.11 -2.67
N GLU A 190 -5.99 -14.06 -2.96
CA GLU A 190 -4.93 -14.60 -2.09
C GLU A 190 -4.42 -13.60 -1.03
N ASN A 191 -4.83 -12.32 -1.10
CA ASN A 191 -4.35 -11.28 -0.19
C ASN A 191 -5.12 -11.25 1.13
N GLY A 192 -4.45 -10.85 2.21
CA GLY A 192 -5.08 -10.67 3.52
C GLY A 192 -5.13 -11.95 4.38
N PRO A 193 -5.85 -11.89 5.52
CA PRO A 193 -5.93 -13.01 6.45
C PRO A 193 -6.89 -14.11 5.97
N GLU A 194 -6.57 -15.36 6.26
CA GLU A 194 -7.45 -16.53 6.10
C GLU A 194 -8.25 -16.83 7.38
N SER A 195 -7.86 -16.23 8.51
CA SER A 195 -8.49 -16.44 9.82
C SER A 195 -9.21 -15.20 10.31
N MET A 196 -10.50 -15.33 10.65
CA MET A 196 -11.28 -14.28 11.29
C MET A 196 -10.64 -13.80 12.60
N ALA A 197 -10.04 -14.71 13.38
CA ALA A 197 -9.38 -14.33 14.62
C ALA A 197 -8.11 -13.50 14.36
N ALA A 198 -7.33 -13.85 13.32
CA ALA A 198 -6.18 -13.06 12.92
C ALA A 198 -6.58 -11.69 12.40
N PHE A 199 -7.65 -11.63 11.59
CA PHE A 199 -8.23 -10.38 11.11
C PHE A 199 -8.60 -9.45 12.25
N LEU A 200 -9.32 -9.93 13.27
CA LEU A 200 -9.72 -9.12 14.43
C LEU A 200 -8.51 -8.57 15.20
N ASP A 201 -7.53 -9.41 15.50
CA ASP A 201 -6.30 -8.97 16.18
C ASP A 201 -5.49 -7.96 15.34
N TRP A 202 -5.46 -8.13 14.02
CA TRP A 202 -4.80 -7.18 13.13
C TRP A 202 -5.56 -5.86 13.06
N ALA A 203 -6.88 -5.91 12.97
CA ALA A 203 -7.76 -4.75 12.93
C ALA A 203 -7.68 -3.92 14.23
N ASP A 204 -7.60 -4.59 15.38
CA ASP A 204 -7.30 -3.96 16.67
C ASP A 204 -5.94 -3.26 16.65
N GLY A 205 -4.93 -3.89 16.03
CA GLY A 205 -3.62 -3.30 15.82
C GLY A 205 -3.67 -1.99 15.04
N LEU A 206 -4.47 -1.91 13.97
CA LEU A 206 -4.65 -0.68 13.19
C LEU A 206 -5.22 0.44 14.08
N LEU A 207 -6.24 0.12 14.86
CA LEU A 207 -6.91 1.08 15.73
C LEU A 207 -5.99 1.61 16.86
N LEU A 208 -5.10 0.75 17.38
CA LEU A 208 -4.07 1.14 18.36
C LEU A 208 -2.99 2.01 17.72
N GLU A 209 -2.54 1.65 16.52
CA GLU A 209 -1.55 2.41 15.74
C GLU A 209 -2.07 3.83 15.46
N ASP A 210 -3.32 3.97 15.04
CA ASP A 210 -3.95 5.25 14.75
C ASP A 210 -4.07 6.16 15.99
N ARG A 211 -4.13 5.57 17.19
CA ARG A 211 -4.12 6.29 18.48
C ARG A 211 -2.71 6.61 18.98
N GLY A 212 -1.68 6.17 18.26
CA GLY A 212 -0.28 6.30 18.65
C GLY A 212 0.19 5.28 19.69
N ASP A 213 -0.63 4.28 20.04
CA ASP A 213 -0.20 3.15 20.89
C ASP A 213 0.50 2.09 20.04
N PHE A 214 1.71 2.43 19.58
CA PHE A 214 2.53 1.53 18.78
C PHE A 214 2.97 0.26 19.54
N ALA A 215 3.05 0.32 20.86
CA ALA A 215 3.41 -0.84 21.68
C ALA A 215 2.27 -1.86 21.74
N GLY A 216 1.03 -1.39 21.97
CA GLY A 216 -0.19 -2.18 21.87
C GLY A 216 -0.39 -2.73 20.46
N ALA A 217 -0.25 -1.89 19.43
CA ALA A 217 -0.36 -2.28 18.03
C ALA A 217 0.61 -3.43 17.67
N ALA A 218 1.89 -3.29 18.03
CA ALA A 218 2.90 -4.32 17.78
C ALA A 218 2.58 -5.65 18.50
N GLN A 219 1.86 -5.64 19.63
CA GLN A 219 1.41 -6.86 20.28
C GLN A 219 0.22 -7.49 19.55
N ALA A 220 -0.75 -6.69 19.13
CA ALA A 220 -1.93 -7.12 18.41
C ALA A 220 -1.56 -7.77 17.07
N TYR A 221 -0.73 -7.10 16.26
CA TYR A 221 -0.19 -7.67 15.02
C TYR A 221 0.59 -8.96 15.22
N ARG A 222 1.37 -9.08 16.30
CA ARG A 222 2.05 -10.36 16.61
C ARG A 222 1.09 -11.48 16.96
N ARG A 223 -0.08 -11.20 17.55
CA ARG A 223 -1.09 -12.24 17.78
C ARG A 223 -1.68 -12.68 16.45
N ALA A 224 -2.06 -11.73 15.59
CA ALA A 224 -2.54 -12.01 14.24
C ALA A 224 -1.56 -12.88 13.44
N ALA A 225 -0.28 -12.48 13.37
CA ALA A 225 0.77 -13.23 12.66
C ALA A 225 1.08 -14.62 13.24
N ARG A 226 0.70 -14.89 14.51
CA ARG A 226 0.81 -16.25 15.09
C ARG A 226 -0.39 -17.12 14.77
N ILE A 227 -1.57 -16.52 14.65
CA ILE A 227 -2.81 -17.22 14.29
C ILE A 227 -2.77 -17.57 12.81
N ASP A 228 -2.32 -16.63 11.99
CA ASP A 228 -2.21 -16.76 10.55
C ASP A 228 -0.78 -16.40 10.12
N VAL A 229 0.03 -17.44 9.91
CA VAL A 229 1.45 -17.30 9.58
C VAL A 229 1.65 -16.80 8.14
N GLY A 230 0.66 -16.99 7.26
CA GLY A 230 0.69 -16.52 5.88
C GLY A 230 0.30 -15.05 5.72
N PHE A 231 -0.22 -14.42 6.78
CA PHE A 231 -0.64 -13.03 6.72
C PHE A 231 0.54 -12.06 6.87
N ASP A 232 1.26 -11.83 5.78
CA ASP A 232 2.49 -11.04 5.74
C ASP A 232 2.31 -9.61 6.28
N ASP A 233 1.20 -8.93 5.99
CA ASP A 233 0.94 -7.56 6.47
C ASP A 233 0.90 -7.48 8.01
N ALA A 234 0.38 -8.50 8.70
CA ALA A 234 0.46 -8.56 10.16
C ALA A 234 1.91 -8.67 10.66
N THR A 235 2.74 -9.45 9.98
CA THR A 235 4.16 -9.56 10.33
C THR A 235 4.90 -8.24 10.09
N ASP A 236 4.69 -7.61 8.95
CA ASP A 236 5.36 -6.36 8.59
C ASP A 236 4.93 -5.20 9.45
N ARG A 237 3.63 -5.03 9.69
CA ARG A 237 3.10 -4.03 10.62
C ARG A 237 3.57 -4.26 12.06
N SER A 238 3.69 -5.52 12.49
CA SER A 238 4.29 -5.82 13.79
C SER A 238 5.71 -5.28 13.91
N ARG A 239 6.55 -5.48 12.89
CA ARG A 239 7.93 -4.98 12.88
C ARG A 239 7.97 -3.47 12.83
N ALA A 240 7.16 -2.85 11.98
CA ALA A 240 7.06 -1.40 11.83
C ALA A 240 6.63 -0.73 13.14
N ALA A 241 5.56 -1.21 13.78
CA ALA A 241 5.08 -0.68 15.05
C ALA A 241 6.12 -0.86 16.18
N ALA A 242 6.82 -2.00 16.24
CA ALA A 242 7.89 -2.22 17.21
C ALA A 242 9.09 -1.27 16.99
N ALA A 243 9.43 -0.99 15.73
CA ALA A 243 10.46 -0.03 15.38
C ALA A 243 10.05 1.40 15.78
N ALA A 244 8.79 1.79 15.56
CA ALA A 244 8.25 3.08 15.98
C ALA A 244 8.40 3.29 17.48
N VAL A 245 8.08 2.30 18.32
CA VAL A 245 8.28 2.36 19.78
C VAL A 245 9.73 2.69 20.15
N SER A 246 10.70 2.14 19.43
CA SER A 246 12.10 2.43 19.69
C SER A 246 12.44 3.90 19.44
N VAL A 247 11.77 4.56 18.49
CA VAL A 247 12.07 5.93 18.06
C VAL A 247 11.35 6.99 18.91
N ILE A 248 10.27 6.63 19.62
CA ILE A 248 9.52 7.57 20.46
C ILE A 248 10.42 8.20 21.53
N GLY A 249 10.40 9.54 21.62
CA GLY A 249 11.19 10.31 22.58
C GLY A 249 12.67 10.48 22.23
N ARG A 250 13.12 9.98 21.06
CA ARG A 250 14.49 10.18 20.56
C ARG A 250 14.62 11.50 19.79
N SER A 251 15.81 12.08 19.85
CA SER A 251 16.18 13.24 19.05
C SER A 251 16.25 12.89 17.56
N PRO A 252 16.01 13.85 16.63
CA PRO A 252 16.11 13.60 15.19
C PRO A 252 17.43 12.96 14.75
N SER A 253 18.56 13.34 15.38
CA SER A 253 19.88 12.76 15.14
C SER A 253 19.97 11.28 15.52
N GLU A 254 19.31 10.87 16.61
CA GLU A 254 19.27 9.47 17.04
C GLU A 254 18.41 8.62 16.11
N VAL A 255 17.30 9.17 15.60
CA VAL A 255 16.46 8.51 14.59
C VAL A 255 17.24 8.27 13.30
N ILE A 256 17.97 9.28 12.83
CA ILE A 256 18.82 9.18 11.64
C ILE A 256 19.94 8.13 11.86
N ALA A 257 20.55 8.12 13.05
CA ALA A 257 21.58 7.14 13.39
C ALA A 257 21.02 5.70 13.35
N LEU A 258 19.83 5.47 13.91
CA LEU A 258 19.14 4.17 13.88
C LEU A 258 18.78 3.75 12.45
N GLY A 259 18.25 4.66 11.63
CA GLY A 259 17.95 4.41 10.22
C GLY A 259 19.21 3.98 9.45
N SER A 260 20.33 4.70 9.64
CA SER A 260 21.61 4.37 9.01
C SER A 260 22.19 3.03 9.48
N GLN A 261 21.90 2.61 10.71
CA GLN A 261 22.33 1.31 11.24
C GLN A 261 21.48 0.17 10.65
N ALA A 262 20.16 0.37 10.55
CA ALA A 262 19.26 -0.59 9.93
C ALA A 262 19.59 -0.80 8.44
N GLU A 263 19.88 0.28 7.70
CA GLU A 263 20.28 0.22 6.29
C GLU A 263 21.60 -0.54 6.10
N ARG A 264 22.61 -0.26 6.95
CA ARG A 264 23.88 -1.00 6.95
C ARG A 264 23.69 -2.48 7.28
N ALA A 265 22.80 -2.82 8.21
CA ALA A 265 22.47 -4.20 8.54
C ALA A 265 21.80 -4.91 7.35
N ALA A 266 20.83 -4.27 6.70
CA ALA A 266 20.15 -4.82 5.52
C ALA A 266 21.13 -5.08 4.35
N LEU A 267 22.05 -4.15 4.08
CA LEU A 267 23.10 -4.30 3.07
C LEU A 267 24.08 -5.44 3.42
N SER A 268 24.37 -5.67 4.69
CA SER A 268 25.25 -6.76 5.14
C SER A 268 24.62 -8.14 4.96
N VAL A 269 23.32 -8.28 5.19
CA VAL A 269 22.54 -9.52 4.96
C VAL A 269 22.49 -9.86 3.46
N SER A 270 22.32 -8.85 2.60
CA SER A 270 22.36 -9.03 1.15
C SER A 270 23.75 -9.49 0.67
N GLY A 271 24.82 -8.96 1.28
CA GLY A 271 26.21 -9.36 1.03
C GLY A 271 26.53 -10.80 1.44
N ASP A 272 25.93 -11.29 2.53
CA ASP A 272 26.05 -12.69 2.96
C ASP A 272 25.27 -13.65 2.04
N ALA A 273 24.08 -13.27 1.59
CA ALA A 273 23.31 -14.03 0.61
C ALA A 273 24.03 -14.12 -0.76
N THR A 274 24.68 -13.03 -1.21
CA THR A 274 25.51 -13.06 -2.44
C THR A 274 26.80 -13.84 -2.25
N ARG A 275 27.45 -13.79 -1.09
CA ARG A 275 28.62 -14.64 -0.79
C ARG A 275 28.26 -16.12 -0.70
N SER A 276 27.09 -16.46 -0.16
CA SER A 276 26.58 -17.84 -0.12
C SER A 276 26.29 -18.38 -1.53
N ALA A 277 25.71 -17.56 -2.41
CA ALA A 277 25.49 -17.92 -3.81
C ALA A 277 26.81 -18.05 -4.63
N LEU A 278 27.83 -17.24 -4.34
CA LEU A 278 29.17 -17.40 -4.94
C LEU A 278 29.91 -18.63 -4.39
N ALA A 279 29.77 -18.96 -3.10
CA ALA A 279 30.37 -20.15 -2.51
C ALA A 279 29.73 -21.44 -3.05
N ALA A 280 28.42 -21.42 -3.31
CA ALA A 280 27.69 -22.53 -3.91
C ALA A 280 28.03 -22.77 -5.41
N SER A 281 28.62 -21.78 -6.09
CA SER A 281 29.08 -21.90 -7.48
C SER A 281 30.57 -22.20 -7.63
N ALA A 282 31.31 -22.36 -6.52
CA ALA A 282 32.75 -22.63 -6.53
C ALA A 282 33.13 -24.11 -6.43
N PHE A 283 32.18 -25.04 -6.37
CA PHE A 283 32.43 -26.48 -6.47
C PHE A 283 31.90 -27.01 -7.80
N GLU A 284 32.80 -27.09 -8.78
CA GLU A 284 33.03 -28.25 -9.68
C GLU A 284 33.63 -27.76 -11.01
N VAL A 285 34.95 -27.55 -11.02
CA VAL A 285 35.74 -27.59 -12.27
C VAL A 285 36.87 -28.57 -12.03
N ALA A 286 36.72 -29.78 -12.56
CA ALA A 286 37.75 -30.80 -12.60
C ALA A 286 38.97 -30.30 -13.40
N PRO A 287 40.21 -30.71 -13.03
CA PRO A 287 41.41 -30.20 -13.66
C PRO A 287 41.66 -30.95 -14.98
N LEU A 288 41.78 -30.20 -16.09
CA LEU A 288 42.55 -30.64 -17.25
C LEU A 288 43.87 -29.87 -17.24
N GLY A 289 44.97 -30.60 -17.04
CA GLY A 289 46.34 -30.09 -17.21
C GLY A 289 46.74 -30.01 -18.69
N PRO A 290 48.02 -29.71 -18.99
CA PRO A 290 48.45 -28.34 -19.28
C PRO A 290 49.08 -28.19 -20.67
N GLU A 291 49.00 -26.99 -21.26
CA GLU A 291 49.99 -26.52 -22.25
C GLU A 291 50.10 -24.98 -22.23
N LEU A 292 51.33 -24.51 -21.91
CA LEU A 292 52.10 -23.38 -22.47
C LEU A 292 51.39 -22.01 -22.72
N ALA A 293 51.93 -20.82 -22.43
CA ALA A 293 53.12 -20.31 -21.78
C ALA A 293 53.01 -18.75 -21.76
N LEU A 294 53.74 -18.12 -20.81
CA LEU A 294 54.38 -16.78 -20.86
C LEU A 294 53.59 -15.46 -20.66
N GLY A 295 54.03 -14.75 -19.61
CA GLY A 295 54.10 -13.28 -19.48
C GLY A 295 52.92 -12.63 -18.74
N GLY A 296 53.05 -11.80 -17.69
CA GLY A 296 54.19 -11.19 -17.02
C GLY A 296 53.67 -9.97 -16.22
N MET A 297 54.13 -9.83 -14.97
CA MET A 297 54.37 -8.60 -14.17
C MET A 297 53.24 -7.59 -13.78
N GLY A 298 53.18 -7.31 -12.46
CA GLY A 298 52.77 -6.05 -11.81
C GLY A 298 51.33 -6.04 -11.26
N GLY A 299 51.01 -5.94 -9.95
CA GLY A 299 51.57 -5.06 -8.91
C GLY A 299 51.23 -3.60 -9.27
N VAL A 300 50.41 -2.81 -8.56
CA VAL A 300 50.43 -2.47 -7.13
C VAL A 300 49.09 -1.81 -6.75
N GLY A 301 48.63 -1.99 -5.50
CA GLY A 301 47.49 -1.28 -4.93
C GLY A 301 47.77 0.16 -4.49
N GLY A 302 46.71 0.89 -4.19
CA GLY A 302 46.81 2.24 -3.61
C GLY A 302 45.46 2.71 -3.10
N ALA A 303 45.23 2.54 -1.80
CA ALA A 303 44.17 3.19 -1.05
C ALA A 303 44.72 4.50 -0.46
N LEU A 304 43.99 5.61 -0.59
CA LEU A 304 44.08 6.77 0.30
C LEU A 304 42.72 7.47 0.46
N THR A 305 42.35 7.68 1.71
CA THR A 305 41.18 8.40 2.25
C THR A 305 41.55 9.88 2.56
N PRO A 306 40.75 10.67 3.31
CA PRO A 306 39.79 11.64 2.80
C PRO A 306 40.13 13.11 3.18
N GLY A 307 39.53 14.09 2.48
CA GLY A 307 39.65 15.53 2.81
C GLY A 307 38.33 16.25 2.63
N ALA A 308 37.84 16.86 3.73
CA ALA A 308 36.56 17.56 3.83
C ALA A 308 36.61 18.98 3.23
N LEU A 309 35.45 19.50 2.80
CA LEU A 309 34.92 20.81 3.17
C LEU A 309 33.44 20.95 2.73
N GLN A 310 32.68 21.59 3.61
CA GLN A 310 31.22 21.72 3.61
C GLN A 310 30.71 22.72 2.57
N THR A 311 29.55 22.43 1.98
CA THR A 311 28.45 23.40 1.80
C THR A 311 27.12 22.65 1.77
N THR A 312 26.24 22.96 2.71
CA THR A 312 24.82 22.57 2.71
C THR A 312 24.13 23.11 1.45
N PRO A 313 23.19 22.35 0.89
CA PRO A 313 21.88 22.93 0.67
C PRO A 313 20.76 22.07 1.28
N ALA A 314 19.66 22.74 1.61
CA ALA A 314 18.44 22.15 2.12
C ALA A 314 17.91 21.06 1.18
N LEU A 315 17.60 19.88 1.74
CA LEU A 315 16.91 18.83 1.00
C LEU A 315 15.40 19.16 0.94
N PRO A 316 14.78 19.18 -0.26
CA PRO A 316 13.33 19.19 -0.39
C PRO A 316 12.76 17.82 0.00
N LEU A 317 11.57 17.84 0.60
CA LEU A 317 10.77 16.68 0.99
C LEU A 317 10.21 15.99 -0.26
N ASP A 318 10.96 15.06 -0.86
CA ASP A 318 10.44 14.12 -1.86
C ASP A 318 11.18 12.78 -1.70
N VAL A 319 10.80 11.97 -0.70
CA VAL A 319 11.24 10.57 -0.61
C VAL A 319 10.12 9.69 -1.14
N VAL A 320 10.12 9.48 -2.45
CA VAL A 320 9.37 8.40 -3.10
C VAL A 320 10.08 7.09 -2.79
N LEU A 321 9.44 6.22 -2.01
CA LEU A 321 9.92 4.86 -1.75
C LEU A 321 9.85 4.05 -3.06
N ARG A 322 10.99 3.71 -3.67
CA ARG A 322 11.05 2.81 -4.83
C ARG A 322 11.24 1.36 -4.37
N ILE A 323 10.20 0.55 -4.46
CA ILE A 323 10.32 -0.92 -4.39
C ILE A 323 10.68 -1.43 -5.78
N LEU A 324 11.84 -2.07 -5.90
CA LEU A 324 12.34 -2.70 -7.13
C LEU A 324 11.73 -4.11 -7.24
N VAL A 325 10.70 -4.28 -8.05
CA VAL A 325 10.15 -5.61 -8.37
C VAL A 325 10.88 -6.18 -9.59
N ARG A 326 11.53 -7.34 -9.41
CA ARG A 326 12.24 -8.08 -10.46
C ARG A 326 11.28 -9.10 -11.08
N ILE A 327 10.88 -8.89 -12.33
CA ILE A 327 10.06 -9.83 -13.09
C ILE A 327 10.97 -10.91 -13.71
N PRO A 328 10.79 -12.22 -13.44
CA PRO A 328 11.47 -13.28 -14.17
C PRO A 328 10.88 -13.45 -15.57
N ARG A 329 11.74 -13.72 -16.56
CA ARG A 329 11.40 -13.93 -17.97
C ARG A 329 10.62 -15.22 -18.20
#